data_AF-A0A194WZV3-F1
#
_entry.id   AF-A0A194WZV3-F1
#
_cell.length_a   1.000
_cell.length_b   1.000
_cell.length_c   1.000
_cell.angle_alpha   90.00
_cell.angle_beta   90.00
_cell.angle_gamma   90.00
#
_symmetry.space_group_name_H-M   'P 1'
#
loop_
_entity.id
_entity.type
_entity.pdbx_description
1 polymer ?
#
loop_
_entity_poly.entity_id
_entity_poly.type
_entity_poly.pdbx_seq_one_letter_code
_entity_poly.pdbx_strand_id
1 'polypeptide(L)'
;GEAGIFLEGNFTAVNLYRLCGIQVCWTHQLEDHLQYNIESRTLRVYHLSQCLQDHLGCSTILPRSLAEETLLSLSILFPNWNIATEKFLRRSRNLQLHDTLFEYPCNAHLHQFHHWRSRISRLHLEFRSPGPTFKNLWFDRRNRLQWYTFWFAVAIFIVTIVFGMITIILTAMQTRYAYQS
;
A
#
# COMPACT_ATOMS: atom_id res chain seq x y z
N GLY A 1 13.24 25.87 4.16
CA GLY A 1 13.42 25.56 2.73
C GLY A 1 12.82 24.20 2.48
N GLU A 2 11.59 24.15 1.98
CA GLU A 2 10.92 22.89 1.68
C GLU A 2 11.53 22.30 0.41
N ALA A 3 12.29 21.21 0.56
CA ALA A 3 12.74 20.42 -0.58
C ALA A 3 11.48 19.99 -1.36
N GLY A 4 11.37 20.40 -2.62
CA GLY A 4 10.27 19.97 -3.49
C GLY A 4 10.24 18.46 -3.56
N ILE A 5 9.20 17.84 -2.98
CA ILE A 5 9.04 16.40 -3.04
C ILE A 5 8.61 16.05 -4.46
N PHE A 6 9.48 15.35 -5.18
CA PHE A 6 9.17 14.83 -6.50
C PHE A 6 8.42 13.51 -6.35
N LEU A 7 7.24 13.41 -6.96
CA LEU A 7 6.58 12.13 -7.11
C LEU A 7 7.32 11.36 -8.20
N GLU A 8 8.09 10.38 -7.79
CA GLU A 8 8.75 9.46 -8.71
C GLU A 8 7.69 8.78 -9.59
N GLY A 9 7.97 8.58 -10.89
CA GLY A 9 7.04 7.92 -11.82
C GLY A 9 6.73 6.44 -11.48
N ASN A 10 7.34 5.91 -10.42
CA ASN A 10 7.03 4.59 -9.86
C ASN A 10 5.93 4.66 -8.77
N PHE A 11 5.48 5.85 -8.35
CA PHE A 11 4.44 6.05 -7.35
C PHE A 11 3.06 5.77 -7.95
N THR A 12 2.77 4.48 -8.15
CA THR A 12 1.51 4.00 -8.73
C THR A 12 0.74 3.17 -7.71
N ALA A 13 -0.59 3.11 -7.84
CA ALA A 13 -1.44 2.26 -6.99
C ALA A 13 -1.01 0.79 -7.00
N VAL A 14 -0.55 0.30 -8.15
CA VAL A 14 -0.03 -1.07 -8.29
C VAL A 14 1.25 -1.24 -7.47
N ASN A 15 2.16 -0.27 -7.50
CA ASN A 15 3.38 -0.33 -6.71
C ASN A 15 3.12 -0.10 -5.22
N LEU A 16 2.13 0.72 -4.84
CA LEU A 16 1.67 0.83 -3.46
C LEU A 16 1.13 -0.51 -2.94
N TYR A 17 0.37 -1.23 -3.76
CA TYR A 17 -0.07 -2.58 -3.43
C TYR A 17 1.09 -3.59 -3.35
N ARG A 18 2.00 -3.57 -4.33
CA ARG A 18 3.10 -4.55 -4.41
C ARG A 18 4.22 -4.32 -3.40
N LEU A 19 4.61 -3.08 -3.17
CA LEU A 19 5.77 -2.70 -2.34
C LEU A 19 5.36 -2.43 -0.89
N CYS A 20 4.21 -1.80 -0.67
CA CYS A 20 3.77 -1.42 0.68
C CYS A 20 2.68 -2.35 1.24
N GLY A 21 2.02 -3.14 0.38
CA GLY A 21 0.87 -3.95 0.76
C GLY A 21 -0.40 -3.12 0.98
N ILE A 22 -0.45 -1.90 0.44
CA ILE A 22 -1.60 -0.99 0.59
C ILE A 22 -2.70 -1.42 -0.37
N GLN A 23 -3.89 -1.70 0.15
CA GLN A 23 -5.05 -2.06 -0.65
C GLN A 23 -5.81 -0.82 -1.09
N VAL A 24 -6.22 -0.78 -2.36
CA VAL A 24 -7.08 0.28 -2.87
C VAL A 24 -8.53 -0.08 -2.60
N CYS A 25 -9.23 0.77 -1.86
CA CYS A 25 -10.67 0.72 -1.65
C CYS A 25 -11.33 1.87 -2.42
N TRP A 26 -12.39 1.59 -3.17
CA TRP A 26 -13.09 2.62 -3.94
C TRP A 26 -14.08 3.36 -3.05
N THR A 27 -14.14 4.68 -3.19
CA THR A 27 -15.12 5.53 -2.51
C THR A 27 -15.92 6.37 -3.52
N HIS A 28 -17.16 6.68 -3.17
CA HIS A 28 -18.04 7.62 -3.88
C HIS A 28 -17.99 9.01 -3.25
N GLN A 29 -17.28 9.16 -2.14
CA GLN A 29 -17.16 10.41 -1.40
C GLN A 29 -15.82 11.05 -1.72
N LEU A 30 -15.85 12.28 -2.21
CA LEU A 30 -14.64 13.01 -2.56
C LEU A 30 -13.79 13.33 -1.32
N GLU A 31 -14.42 13.63 -0.18
CA GLU A 31 -13.77 13.89 1.11
C GLU A 31 -12.85 12.75 1.57
N ASP A 32 -13.14 11.52 1.17
CA ASP A 32 -12.39 10.32 1.52
C ASP A 32 -11.30 9.99 0.47
N HIS A 33 -11.19 10.76 -0.61
CA HIS A 33 -10.19 10.55 -1.64
C HIS A 33 -8.77 10.67 -1.07
N LEU A 34 -7.90 9.70 -1.37
CA LEU A 34 -6.54 9.57 -0.83
C LEU A 34 -6.48 9.40 0.70
N GLN A 35 -7.58 9.05 1.36
CA GLN A 35 -7.53 8.77 2.78
C GLN A 35 -6.83 7.43 3.01
N TYR A 36 -5.65 7.49 3.61
CA TYR A 36 -4.88 6.32 3.99
C TYR A 36 -5.15 5.95 5.44
N ASN A 37 -5.66 4.76 5.67
CA ASN A 37 -5.80 4.16 7.00
C ASN A 37 -4.61 3.22 7.24
N ILE A 38 -3.82 3.54 8.28
CA ILE A 38 -2.59 2.81 8.65
C ILE A 38 -2.93 1.43 9.22
N GLU A 39 -4.01 1.31 10.00
CA GLU A 39 -4.41 0.08 10.68
C GLU A 39 -4.90 -0.97 9.68
N SER A 40 -5.81 -0.57 8.78
CA SER A 40 -6.34 -1.45 7.74
C SER A 40 -5.47 -1.53 6.49
N ARG A 41 -4.45 -0.66 6.38
CA ARG A 41 -3.61 -0.47 5.17
C ARG A 41 -4.44 -0.27 3.91
N THR A 42 -5.56 0.42 4.04
CA THR A 42 -6.45 0.72 2.92
C THR A 42 -6.30 2.18 2.51
N LEU A 43 -6.07 2.39 1.22
CA LEU A 43 -6.15 3.69 0.58
C LEU A 43 -7.52 3.83 -0.08
N ARG A 44 -8.31 4.80 0.38
CA ARG A 44 -9.57 5.15 -0.26
C ARG A 44 -9.32 6.00 -1.50
N VAL A 45 -9.86 5.59 -2.63
CA VAL A 45 -9.71 6.31 -3.90
C VAL A 45 -11.06 6.52 -4.55
N TYR A 46 -11.33 7.77 -4.89
CA TYR A 46 -12.54 8.17 -5.60
C TYR A 46 -12.55 7.60 -7.02
N HIS A 47 -13.66 6.99 -7.45
CA HIS A 47 -13.72 6.25 -8.72
C HIS A 47 -14.49 6.97 -9.84
N LEU A 48 -15.33 7.95 -9.51
CA LEU A 48 -16.23 8.61 -10.46
C LEU A 48 -15.53 9.77 -11.19
N SER A 49 -14.44 9.47 -11.91
CA SER A 49 -13.66 10.47 -12.67
C SER A 49 -14.51 11.21 -13.72
N GLN A 50 -15.44 10.52 -14.38
CA GLN A 50 -16.37 11.10 -15.37
C GLN A 50 -17.23 12.21 -14.75
N CYS A 51 -17.77 12.01 -13.55
CA CYS A 51 -18.56 13.04 -12.87
C CYS A 51 -17.74 14.29 -12.55
N LEU A 52 -16.42 14.16 -12.28
CA LEU A 52 -15.55 15.31 -12.08
C LEU A 52 -15.27 16.06 -13.39
N GLN A 53 -15.14 15.34 -14.52
CA GLN A 53 -14.97 15.95 -15.83
C GLN A 53 -16.23 16.70 -16.28
N ASP A 54 -17.41 16.10 -16.10
CA ASP A 54 -18.69 16.74 -16.39
C ASP A 54 -18.89 17.99 -15.52
N HIS A 55 -18.48 17.91 -14.25
CA HIS A 55 -18.53 19.03 -13.31
C HIS A 55 -17.68 20.22 -13.80
N LEU A 56 -16.45 19.96 -14.28
CA LEU A 56 -15.55 20.99 -14.82
C LEU A 56 -16.14 21.73 -16.03
N GLY A 57 -16.98 21.06 -16.81
CA GLY A 57 -17.66 21.61 -17.99
C GLY A 57 -18.97 22.36 -17.68
N CYS A 58 -19.71 21.96 -16.64
CA CYS A 58 -21.09 22.42 -16.44
C CYS A 58 -21.40 23.16 -15.14
N SER A 59 -20.61 23.05 -14.06
CA SER A 59 -21.08 23.52 -12.73
C SER A 59 -20.00 24.08 -11.80
N THR A 60 -20.38 24.99 -10.90
CA THR A 60 -19.50 25.69 -9.93
C THR A 60 -19.61 25.17 -8.49
N ILE A 61 -20.39 24.12 -8.23
CA ILE A 61 -20.67 23.61 -6.87
C ILE A 61 -19.39 23.13 -6.15
N LEU A 62 -18.45 22.59 -6.91
CA LEU A 62 -17.14 22.15 -6.43
C LEU A 62 -16.07 23.15 -6.91
N PRO A 63 -15.09 23.52 -6.07
CA PRO A 63 -13.94 24.30 -6.54
C PRO A 63 -13.24 23.56 -7.69
N ARG A 64 -13.08 24.25 -8.82
CA ARG A 64 -12.39 23.70 -10.01
C ARG A 64 -11.01 23.14 -9.66
N SER A 65 -10.27 23.82 -8.79
CA SER A 65 -8.97 23.36 -8.28
C SER A 65 -9.03 21.98 -7.63
N LEU A 66 -10.09 21.68 -6.88
CA LEU A 66 -10.24 20.40 -6.19
C LEU A 66 -10.55 19.27 -7.19
N ALA A 67 -11.39 19.54 -8.20
CA ALA A 67 -11.67 18.58 -9.27
C ALA A 67 -10.40 18.26 -10.07
N GLU A 68 -9.69 19.29 -10.53
CA GLU A 68 -8.44 19.15 -11.29
C GLU A 68 -7.38 18.38 -10.51
N GLU A 69 -7.16 18.73 -9.24
CA GLU A 69 -6.21 18.01 -8.38
C GLU A 69 -6.61 16.54 -8.16
N THR A 70 -7.90 16.24 -8.07
CA THR A 70 -8.39 14.87 -7.92
C THR A 70 -8.19 14.06 -9.20
N LEU A 71 -8.37 14.67 -10.37
CA LEU A 71 -8.09 14.01 -11.64
C LEU A 71 -6.58 13.79 -11.83
N LEU A 72 -5.76 14.75 -11.41
CA LEU A 72 -4.30 14.64 -11.43
C LEU A 72 -3.79 13.55 -10.48
N SER A 73 -4.33 13.43 -9.27
CA SER A 73 -3.94 12.36 -8.35
C SER A 73 -4.33 10.97 -8.87
N LEU A 74 -5.47 10.87 -9.55
CA LEU A 74 -5.92 9.64 -10.21
C LEU A 74 -4.99 9.24 -11.35
N SER A 75 -4.54 10.19 -12.17
CA SER A 75 -3.61 9.91 -13.27
C SER A 75 -2.23 9.46 -12.77
N ILE A 76 -1.77 9.98 -11.63
CA ILE A 76 -0.54 9.53 -10.97
C ILE A 76 -0.70 8.10 -10.42
N LEU A 77 -1.80 7.83 -9.71
CA LEU A 77 -2.03 6.52 -9.12
C LEU A 77 -2.31 5.44 -10.18
N PHE A 78 -3.02 5.79 -11.24
CA PHE A 78 -3.43 4.89 -12.30
C PHE A 78 -2.97 5.40 -13.68
N PRO A 79 -1.65 5.30 -13.97
CA PRO A 79 -1.14 5.72 -15.26
C PRO A 79 -1.69 4.82 -16.39
N ASN A 80 -2.09 5.46 -17.49
CA ASN A 80 -2.62 4.81 -18.69
C ASN A 80 -1.56 3.99 -19.46
N TRP A 81 -0.27 4.34 -19.35
CA TRP A 81 0.83 3.63 -20.02
C TRP A 81 1.23 2.32 -19.33
N ASN A 82 0.72 2.04 -18.13
CA ASN A 82 1.15 0.88 -17.34
C ASN A 82 0.16 -0.29 -17.47
N ILE A 83 0.57 -1.33 -18.19
CA ILE A 83 -0.20 -2.58 -18.38
C ILE A 83 -0.61 -3.23 -17.04
N ALA A 84 0.23 -3.10 -16.00
CA ALA A 84 -0.10 -3.65 -14.69
C ALA A 84 -1.27 -2.90 -14.03
N THR A 85 -1.35 -1.60 -14.23
CA THR A 85 -2.46 -0.74 -13.78
C THR A 85 -3.74 -1.09 -14.52
N GLU A 86 -3.66 -1.25 -15.84
CA GLU A 86 -4.80 -1.68 -16.66
C GLU A 86 -5.36 -3.03 -16.18
N LYS A 87 -4.48 -4.01 -15.95
CA LYS A 87 -4.88 -5.33 -15.43
C LYS A 87 -5.50 -5.23 -14.04
N PHE A 88 -5.00 -4.33 -13.20
CA PHE A 88 -5.52 -4.08 -11.85
C PHE A 88 -6.93 -3.45 -11.89
N LEU A 89 -7.15 -2.46 -12.76
CA LEU A 89 -8.45 -1.82 -12.96
C LEU A 89 -9.48 -2.80 -13.56
N ARG A 90 -9.09 -3.58 -14.56
CA ARG A 90 -9.92 -4.65 -15.15
C ARG A 90 -10.37 -5.66 -14.09
N ARG A 91 -9.47 -6.06 -13.19
CA ARG A 91 -9.80 -6.99 -12.10
C ARG A 91 -10.73 -6.38 -11.05
N SER A 92 -10.63 -5.07 -10.85
CA SER A 92 -11.49 -4.32 -9.93
C SER A 92 -12.86 -3.95 -10.52
N ARG A 93 -13.12 -4.31 -11.79
CA ARG A 93 -14.36 -4.03 -12.55
C ARG A 93 -14.71 -2.54 -12.70
N ASN A 94 -13.76 -1.65 -12.42
CA ASN A 94 -13.94 -0.20 -12.54
C ASN A 94 -13.45 0.29 -13.91
N LEU A 95 -14.30 0.13 -14.93
CA LEU A 95 -14.05 0.59 -16.30
C LEU A 95 -14.06 2.13 -16.43
N GLN A 96 -14.69 2.85 -15.50
CA GLN A 96 -14.84 4.32 -15.59
C GLN A 96 -13.50 5.08 -15.50
N LEU A 97 -12.51 4.52 -14.81
CA LEU A 97 -11.14 5.06 -14.77
C LEU A 97 -10.30 4.68 -15.99
N HIS A 98 -10.71 3.66 -16.76
CA HIS A 98 -9.95 3.13 -17.89
C HIS A 98 -10.10 4.00 -19.15
N ASP A 99 -11.29 4.57 -19.38
CA ASP A 99 -11.57 5.40 -20.57
C ASP A 99 -11.05 6.83 -20.46
N THR A 100 -10.64 7.28 -19.28
CA THR A 100 -10.14 8.64 -19.12
C THR A 100 -8.68 8.72 -19.57
N LEU A 101 -8.48 9.21 -20.80
CA LEU A 101 -7.21 9.68 -21.38
C LEU A 101 -6.62 10.83 -20.54
N PHE A 102 -6.16 10.57 -19.32
CA PHE A 102 -5.39 11.56 -18.59
C PHE A 102 -3.96 11.56 -19.13
N GLU A 103 -3.63 12.63 -19.85
CA GLU A 103 -2.27 12.90 -20.28
C GLU A 103 -1.41 13.19 -19.05
N TYR A 104 -0.40 12.35 -18.82
CA TYR A 104 0.44 12.39 -17.63
C TYR A 104 1.54 13.44 -17.80
N PRO A 105 1.66 14.45 -16.92
CA PRO A 105 2.92 15.17 -16.81
C PRO A 105 3.92 14.22 -16.14
N CYS A 106 5.01 13.89 -16.84
CA CYS A 106 6.05 12.93 -16.44
C CYS A 106 6.65 13.15 -15.03
N ASN A 107 6.38 14.32 -14.46
CA ASN A 107 7.01 14.95 -13.32
C ASN A 107 5.98 15.82 -12.57
N ALA A 108 5.01 15.18 -11.91
CA ALA A 108 4.09 15.88 -11.03
C ALA A 108 4.82 16.34 -9.76
N HIS A 109 4.84 17.64 -9.53
CA HIS A 109 5.40 18.22 -8.30
C HIS A 109 4.35 18.21 -7.20
N LEU A 110 4.72 17.81 -5.97
CA LEU A 110 3.79 17.87 -4.82
C LEU A 110 3.22 19.27 -4.58
N HIS A 111 3.90 20.32 -5.05
CA HIS A 111 3.47 21.71 -4.92
C HIS A 111 2.23 22.05 -5.79
N GLN A 112 1.93 21.26 -6.81
CA GLN A 112 0.73 21.44 -7.65
C GLN A 112 -0.54 20.98 -6.92
N PHE A 113 -0.40 20.22 -5.84
CA PHE A 113 -1.51 19.83 -4.98
C PHE A 113 -1.62 20.84 -3.83
N HIS A 114 -2.77 21.48 -3.69
CA HIS A 114 -3.08 22.33 -2.56
C HIS A 114 -3.93 21.57 -1.54
N HIS A 115 -4.95 20.85 -2.02
CA HIS A 115 -5.92 20.12 -1.19
C HIS A 115 -5.40 18.74 -0.80
N TRP A 116 -4.84 18.01 -1.75
CA TRP A 116 -4.40 16.61 -1.52
C TRP A 116 -2.96 16.46 -1.05
N ARG A 117 -2.19 17.55 -0.97
CA ARG A 117 -0.75 17.56 -0.64
C ARG A 117 -0.42 16.78 0.63
N SER A 118 -1.17 17.05 1.70
CA SER A 118 -0.99 16.41 3.01
C SER A 118 -1.19 14.89 2.95
N ARG A 119 -2.15 14.43 2.15
CA ARG A 119 -2.47 13.00 2.04
C ARG A 119 -1.45 12.29 1.16
N ILE A 120 -1.10 12.90 0.02
CA ILE A 120 -0.07 12.40 -0.89
C ILE A 120 1.30 12.36 -0.21
N SER A 121 1.66 13.38 0.58
CA SER A 121 2.95 13.38 1.30
C SER A 121 3.03 12.25 2.33
N ARG A 122 1.93 11.97 3.04
CA ARG A 122 1.84 10.83 3.96
C ARG A 122 1.98 9.49 3.23
N LEU A 123 1.30 9.33 2.10
CA LEU A 123 1.45 8.14 1.24
C LEU A 123 2.86 8.00 0.68
N HIS A 124 3.49 9.10 0.28
CA HIS A 124 4.85 9.11 -0.24
C HIS A 124 5.88 8.74 0.84
N LEU A 125 5.67 9.21 2.07
CA LEU A 125 6.48 8.79 3.22
C LEU A 125 6.36 7.28 3.48
N GLU A 126 5.15 6.74 3.48
CA GLU A 126 4.91 5.29 3.64
C GLU A 126 5.48 4.47 2.47
N PHE A 127 5.46 5.03 1.26
CA PHE A 127 6.08 4.42 0.09
C PHE A 127 7.60 4.32 0.22
N ARG A 128 8.23 5.35 0.79
CA ARG A 128 9.68 5.39 1.03
C ARG A 128 10.09 4.55 2.25
N SER A 129 9.22 4.41 3.23
CA SER A 129 9.47 3.70 4.48
C SER A 129 8.31 2.73 4.80
N PRO A 130 8.16 1.62 4.06
CA PRO A 130 7.08 0.67 4.31
C PRO A 130 7.22 0.07 5.71
N GLY A 131 6.20 0.25 6.56
CA GLY A 131 6.26 -0.20 7.95
C GLY A 131 6.40 -1.73 8.12
N PRO A 132 7.00 -2.19 9.25
CA PRO A 132 7.25 -3.61 9.50
C PRO A 132 5.93 -4.35 9.71
N THR A 133 5.60 -5.26 8.81
CA THR A 133 4.42 -6.12 8.94
C THR A 133 4.79 -7.53 8.57
N PHE A 134 4.36 -8.51 9.37
CA PHE A 134 4.70 -9.92 9.18
C PHE A 134 4.44 -10.47 7.76
N LYS A 135 3.39 -9.97 7.09
CA LYS A 135 3.09 -10.30 5.68
C LYS A 135 4.08 -9.68 4.68
N ASN A 136 4.56 -8.47 4.98
CA ASN A 136 5.63 -7.81 4.22
C ASN A 136 6.99 -8.49 4.50
N LEU A 137 7.23 -8.94 5.72
CA LEU A 137 8.46 -9.63 6.10
C LEU A 137 8.65 -10.99 5.39
N TRP A 138 7.55 -11.69 5.11
CA TRP A 138 7.59 -12.92 4.32
C TRP A 138 7.97 -12.64 2.85
N PHE A 139 7.37 -11.63 2.23
CA PHE A 139 7.54 -11.38 0.79
C PHE A 139 8.72 -10.48 0.42
N ASP A 140 9.21 -9.67 1.36
CA ASP A 140 10.22 -8.65 1.07
C ASP A 140 11.66 -9.20 1.22
N ARG A 141 12.27 -9.57 0.09
CA ARG A 141 13.70 -9.94 -0.02
C ARG A 141 14.65 -8.73 -0.03
N ARG A 142 14.14 -7.49 -0.03
CA ARG A 142 14.95 -6.29 -0.27
C ARG A 142 15.75 -5.86 0.95
N ASN A 143 15.27 -6.16 2.16
CA ASN A 143 15.97 -5.88 3.42
C ASN A 143 16.54 -7.18 4.02
N ARG A 144 17.65 -7.67 3.42
CA ARG A 144 18.29 -8.95 3.78
C ARG A 144 18.46 -9.13 5.30
N LEU A 145 18.82 -8.07 6.01
CA LEU A 145 19.04 -8.10 7.46
C LEU A 145 17.76 -8.44 8.25
N GLN A 146 16.63 -7.77 7.96
CA GLN A 146 15.35 -8.04 8.62
C GLN A 146 14.80 -9.43 8.28
N TRP A 147 14.99 -9.87 7.04
CA TRP A 147 14.62 -11.22 6.60
C TRP A 147 15.38 -12.30 7.38
N TYR A 148 16.70 -12.15 7.55
CA TYR A 148 17.50 -13.09 8.36
C TYR A 148 17.07 -13.12 9.83
N THR A 149 16.84 -11.96 10.46
CA THR A 149 16.44 -11.92 11.88
C THR A 149 15.13 -12.65 12.15
N PHE A 150 14.17 -12.59 11.23
CA PHE A 150 12.92 -13.32 11.35
C PHE A 150 13.10 -14.82 11.22
N TRP A 151 13.83 -15.28 10.20
CA TRP A 151 14.13 -16.70 10.04
C TRP A 151 14.97 -17.25 11.19
N PHE A 152 15.89 -16.45 11.73
CA PHE A 152 16.66 -16.80 12.91
C PHE A 152 15.76 -16.99 14.14
N ALA A 153 14.79 -16.09 14.37
CA ALA A 153 13.82 -16.23 15.45
C ALA A 153 12.94 -17.48 15.29
N VAL A 154 12.46 -17.76 14.07
CA VAL A 154 11.70 -18.97 13.75
C VAL A 154 12.54 -20.23 13.99
N ALA A 155 13.80 -20.24 13.56
CA ALA A 155 14.72 -21.36 13.78
C ALA A 155 14.95 -21.62 15.27
N ILE A 156 15.20 -20.57 16.06
CA ILE A 156 15.34 -20.69 17.52
C ILE A 156 14.07 -21.28 18.12
N PHE A 157 12.89 -20.76 17.75
CA PHE A 157 11.62 -21.24 18.27
C PHE A 157 11.39 -22.73 18.00
N ILE A 158 11.67 -23.19 16.77
CA ILE A 158 11.59 -24.61 16.41
C ILE A 158 12.58 -25.44 17.23
N VAL A 159 13.82 -24.97 17.36
CA VAL A 159 14.85 -25.65 18.16
C VAL A 159 14.42 -25.75 19.62
N THR A 160 13.87 -24.69 20.22
CA THR A 160 13.34 -24.68 21.59
C THR A 160 12.21 -25.69 21.75
N ILE A 161 11.29 -25.81 20.78
CA ILE A 161 10.21 -26.81 20.82
C ILE A 161 10.79 -28.23 20.81
N VAL A 162 11.77 -28.51 19.94
CA VAL A 162 12.39 -29.85 19.87
C VAL A 162 13.11 -30.20 21.17
N PHE A 163 13.90 -29.28 21.72
CA PHE A 163 14.53 -29.49 23.03
C PHE A 163 13.51 -29.66 24.15
N GLY A 164 12.41 -28.90 24.13
CA GLY A 164 11.29 -29.09 25.05
C GLY A 164 10.67 -30.49 24.93
N MET A 165 10.46 -30.98 23.71
CA MET A 165 9.92 -32.32 23.48
C MET A 165 10.88 -33.43 23.96
N ILE A 166 12.18 -33.30 23.68
CA ILE A 166 13.19 -34.28 24.12
C ILE A 166 13.24 -34.34 25.65
N THR A 167 13.27 -33.18 26.31
CA THR A 167 13.31 -33.12 27.78
C THR A 167 12.06 -33.75 28.41
N ILE A 168 10.87 -33.49 27.87
CA ILE A 168 9.63 -34.15 28.31
C ILE A 168 9.73 -35.67 28.23
N ILE A 169 10.24 -36.21 27.11
CA ILE A 169 10.40 -37.66 26.92
C ILE A 169 11.41 -38.25 27.91
N LEU A 170 12.56 -37.59 28.10
CA LEU A 170 13.60 -38.05 29.03
C LEU A 170 13.09 -38.08 30.47
N THR A 171 12.38 -37.04 30.91
CA THR A 171 11.77 -36.98 32.25
C THR A 171 10.70 -38.06 32.41
N ALA A 172 9.87 -38.31 31.39
CA ALA A 172 8.89 -39.39 31.41
C ALA A 172 9.53 -40.79 31.52
N MET A 173 10.67 -41.01 30.86
CA MET A 173 11.42 -42.26 30.97
C MET A 173 12.06 -42.41 32.35
N GLN A 174 12.74 -41.38 32.86
CA GLN A 174 13.40 -41.43 34.17
C GLN A 174 12.40 -41.68 35.30
N THR A 175 11.24 -41.04 35.26
CA THR A 175 10.17 -41.30 36.23
C THR A 175 9.70 -42.75 36.18
N ARG A 176 9.47 -43.31 34.99
CA ARG A 176 9.12 -44.74 34.84
C ARG A 176 10.15 -45.68 35.45
N TYR A 177 11.43 -45.46 35.18
CA TYR A 177 12.50 -46.29 35.74
C TYR A 177 12.61 -46.13 37.27
N ALA A 178 12.46 -44.92 37.81
CA ALA A 178 12.49 -44.67 39.25
C ALA A 178 11.32 -45.31 40.01
N TYR A 179 10.16 -45.48 39.37
CA TYR A 179 9.02 -46.20 39.95
C TYR A 179 9.22 -47.73 39.97
N GLN A 180 10.13 -48.27 39.14
CA GLN A 180 10.40 -49.71 39.04
C GLN A 180 11.59 -50.17 39.89
N SER A 181 12.42 -49.26 40.39
CA SER A 181 13.53 -49.52 41.33
C SER A 181 13.08 -49.39 42.78
#